data_AF-A0A318JPU5-F1
#
_entry.id   AF-A0A318JPU5-F1
#
_cell.length_a   1.000
_cell.length_b   1.000
_cell.length_c   1.000
_cell.angle_alpha   90.00
_cell.angle_beta   90.00
_cell.angle_gamma   90.00
#
_symmetry.space_group_name_H-M   'P 1'
#
loop_
_entity.id
_entity.type
_entity.pdbx_description
1 polymer ?
#
loop_
_entity_poly.entity_id
_entity_poly.type
_entity_poly.pdbx_seq_one_letter_code
_entity_poly.pdbx_strand_id
1 'polypeptide(L)'
;MAERFTLPPPGFLRTEIIDLGPVIDPKFTDAHDWSEFLPPMHATPVHSPERDLRAADEAAALAPEVALSHAGVNDLLDGKRYEIISVGTRFVDRDTEYPVVVIYDYTDDIVVEAIVDVAQRSLVELRTTLNQPAVTAAEEARAIELVRRDGRLTEHGIDVGTGAGLIVEDVNFHSSRYGHRLVDLRFGPADRRLPTAFAIVDLSAQDVAELGLIPGGLS
;
A
#
# COMPACT_ATOMS: atom_id res chain seq x y z
N MET A 1 24.67 39.69 -26.49
CA MET A 1 24.55 40.79 -25.49
C MET A 1 23.87 40.15 -24.28
N ALA A 2 24.64 39.89 -23.21
CA ALA A 2 24.16 39.13 -22.05
C ALA A 2 23.61 40.11 -21.00
N GLU A 3 22.30 40.03 -20.72
CA GLU A 3 21.71 40.73 -19.58
C GLU A 3 22.10 40.01 -18.30
N ARG A 4 22.87 40.72 -17.47
CA ARG A 4 23.25 40.30 -16.12
C ARG A 4 22.02 40.37 -15.23
N PHE A 5 21.49 39.22 -14.83
CA PHE A 5 20.57 39.14 -13.70
C PHE A 5 21.35 39.47 -12.42
N THR A 6 21.25 40.73 -11.97
CA THR A 6 21.69 41.13 -10.63
C THR A 6 20.75 40.52 -9.60
N LEU A 7 21.25 39.54 -8.85
CA LEU A 7 20.58 39.10 -7.63
C LEU A 7 20.48 40.28 -6.64
N PRO A 8 19.35 40.43 -5.92
CA PRO A 8 19.20 41.47 -4.92
C PRO A 8 20.20 41.25 -3.77
N PRO A 9 20.62 42.32 -3.07
CA PRO A 9 21.63 42.24 -2.02
C PRO A 9 21.18 41.32 -0.86
N PRO A 10 22.12 40.59 -0.24
CA PRO A 10 21.81 39.62 0.82
C PRO A 10 21.38 40.38 2.08
N GLY A 11 20.07 40.38 2.33
CA GLY A 11 19.45 41.06 3.46
C GLY A 11 17.92 41.04 3.43
N PHE A 12 17.30 40.72 2.28
CA PHE A 12 15.84 40.69 2.10
C PHE A 12 15.23 39.29 1.91
N LEU A 13 16.00 38.22 2.02
CA LEU A 13 15.47 36.84 1.99
C LEU A 13 15.19 36.34 3.42
N ARG A 14 14.34 37.05 4.16
CA ARG A 14 13.42 36.35 5.06
C ARG A 14 12.20 36.02 4.22
N THR A 15 12.33 35.03 3.34
CA THR A 15 11.18 34.22 2.98
C THR A 15 10.81 33.47 4.25
N GLU A 16 10.05 34.12 5.12
CA GLU A 16 9.08 33.41 5.95
C GLU A 16 8.20 32.68 4.94
N ILE A 17 8.61 31.47 4.57
CA ILE A 17 7.74 30.56 3.84
C ILE A 17 6.65 30.28 4.86
N ILE A 18 5.51 30.96 4.68
CA ILE A 18 4.32 30.70 5.46
C ILE A 18 3.97 29.25 5.12
N ASP A 19 4.31 28.36 6.03
CA ASP A 19 3.89 26.97 5.98
C ASP A 19 2.38 26.97 6.28
N LEU A 20 1.59 26.90 5.21
CA LEU A 20 0.13 26.80 5.28
C LEU A 20 -0.32 25.40 5.78
N GLY A 21 0.63 24.55 6.19
CA GLY A 21 0.38 23.14 6.47
C GLY A 21 0.19 22.35 5.17
N PRO A 22 -0.29 21.10 5.27
CA PRO A 22 -0.56 20.29 4.09
C PRO A 22 -1.68 20.91 3.24
N VAL A 23 -1.33 21.38 2.03
CA VAL A 23 -2.27 21.88 1.03
C VAL A 23 -2.49 20.78 -0.02
N ILE A 24 -3.75 20.44 -0.27
CA ILE A 24 -4.13 19.56 -1.39
C ILE A 24 -4.29 20.46 -2.63
N ASP A 25 -3.41 20.30 -3.62
CA ASP A 25 -3.43 21.05 -4.88
C ASP A 25 -3.33 20.07 -6.07
N PRO A 26 -4.30 20.04 -7.00
CA PRO A 26 -5.52 20.86 -7.03
C PRO A 26 -6.52 20.49 -5.92
N LYS A 27 -7.33 21.48 -5.51
CA LYS A 27 -8.43 21.26 -4.55
C LYS A 27 -9.47 20.30 -5.13
N PHE A 28 -10.05 19.46 -4.27
CA PHE A 28 -11.21 18.66 -4.65
C PHE A 28 -12.42 19.57 -4.94
N THR A 29 -13.14 19.26 -6.00
CA THR A 29 -14.30 20.02 -6.49
C THR A 29 -15.54 19.84 -5.62
N ASP A 30 -15.62 18.75 -4.87
CA ASP A 30 -16.73 18.36 -4.00
C ASP A 30 -16.45 18.58 -2.50
N ALA A 31 -15.27 19.11 -2.15
CA ALA A 31 -14.89 19.40 -0.77
C ALA A 31 -14.96 20.90 -0.48
N HIS A 32 -15.51 21.23 0.69
CA HIS A 32 -15.40 22.59 1.21
C HIS A 32 -13.93 22.92 1.50
N ASP A 33 -13.50 24.12 1.10
CA ASP A 33 -12.14 24.60 1.35
C ASP A 33 -12.04 25.15 2.77
N TRP A 34 -11.48 24.34 3.67
CA TRP A 34 -11.27 24.74 5.07
C TRP A 34 -9.99 25.53 5.30
N SER A 35 -9.20 25.83 4.26
CA SER A 35 -7.92 26.54 4.41
C SER A 35 -8.09 27.93 5.02
N GLU A 36 -9.26 28.54 4.87
CA GLU A 36 -9.61 29.81 5.51
C GLU A 36 -9.69 29.74 7.05
N PHE A 37 -9.86 28.55 7.63
CA PHE A 37 -9.97 28.34 9.08
C PHE A 37 -8.68 27.83 9.72
N LEU A 38 -7.65 27.54 8.91
CA LEU A 38 -6.39 27.02 9.43
C LEU A 38 -5.45 28.17 9.80
N PRO A 39 -5.01 28.27 11.07
CA PRO A 39 -3.98 29.24 11.44
C PRO A 39 -2.65 28.82 10.79
N PRO A 40 -1.77 29.78 10.44
CA PRO A 40 -0.41 29.48 10.02
C PRO A 40 0.28 28.61 11.09
N MET A 41 0.83 27.47 10.69
CA MET A 41 1.56 26.60 11.62
C MET A 41 3.05 26.87 11.53
N HIS A 42 3.70 26.90 12.69
CA HIS A 42 5.15 26.91 12.78
C HIS A 42 5.63 25.51 13.18
N ALA A 43 6.09 24.73 12.20
CA ALA A 43 6.78 23.47 12.47
C ALA A 43 8.25 23.77 12.79
N THR A 44 8.78 23.13 13.85
CA THR A 44 10.23 23.08 14.09
C THR A 44 10.75 21.76 13.54
N PRO A 45 11.65 21.77 12.54
CA PRO A 45 12.26 20.54 12.04
C PRO A 45 12.91 19.76 13.18
N VAL A 46 12.56 18.49 13.31
CA VAL A 46 13.24 17.58 14.25
C VAL A 46 14.39 16.93 13.50
N HIS A 47 15.62 17.10 14.02
CA HIS A 47 16.77 16.38 13.50
C HIS A 47 16.71 14.91 13.96
N SER A 48 16.42 14.02 13.02
CA SER A 48 16.68 12.59 13.17
C SER A 48 18.09 12.27 12.69
N PRO A 49 18.88 11.45 13.40
CA PRO A 49 20.16 10.98 12.90
C PRO A 49 19.96 10.20 11.59
N GLU A 50 20.80 10.46 10.59
CA GLU A 50 20.84 9.66 9.38
C GLU A 50 21.34 8.25 9.74
N ARG A 51 20.54 7.24 9.44
CA ARG A 51 20.91 5.83 9.56
C ARG A 51 21.38 5.35 8.19
N ASP A 52 22.56 4.72 8.13
CA ASP A 52 22.98 4.02 6.91
C ASP A 52 22.15 2.75 6.76
N LEU A 53 21.33 2.68 5.71
CA LEU A 53 20.40 1.59 5.44
C LEU A 53 20.91 0.62 4.36
N ARG A 54 22.09 0.86 3.76
CA ARG A 54 22.56 0.08 2.60
C ARG A 54 22.65 -1.41 2.90
N ALA A 55 23.22 -1.78 4.05
CA ALA A 55 23.33 -3.18 4.45
C ALA A 55 21.95 -3.83 4.69
N ALA A 56 20.98 -3.06 5.20
CA ALA A 56 19.61 -3.54 5.39
C ALA A 56 18.91 -3.74 4.04
N ASP A 57 19.10 -2.83 3.08
CA ASP A 57 18.54 -2.92 1.73
C ASP A 57 19.13 -4.11 0.96
N GLU A 58 20.44 -4.33 1.05
CA GLU A 58 21.12 -5.49 0.45
C GLU A 58 20.62 -6.81 1.05
N ALA A 59 20.45 -6.86 2.37
CA ALA A 59 19.88 -8.03 3.04
C ALA A 59 18.41 -8.26 2.63
N ALA A 60 17.60 -7.19 2.58
CA ALA A 60 16.19 -7.27 2.17
C ALA A 60 16.04 -7.78 0.73
N ALA A 61 16.93 -7.38 -0.19
CA ALA A 61 16.90 -7.86 -1.57
C ALA A 61 17.15 -9.37 -1.70
N LEU A 62 17.98 -9.95 -0.82
CA LEU A 62 18.31 -11.38 -0.83
C LEU A 62 17.37 -12.23 0.02
N ALA A 63 16.67 -11.62 0.98
CA ALA A 63 15.83 -12.32 1.95
C ALA A 63 14.74 -13.23 1.31
N PRO A 64 14.01 -12.81 0.25
CA PRO A 64 13.04 -13.67 -0.42
C PRO A 64 13.64 -14.97 -0.96
N GLU A 65 14.81 -14.91 -1.61
CA GLU A 65 15.50 -16.08 -2.14
C GLU A 65 15.88 -17.03 -1.01
N VAL A 66 16.43 -16.48 0.09
CA VAL A 66 16.79 -17.27 1.26
C VAL A 66 15.56 -17.94 1.86
N ALA A 67 14.48 -17.19 2.11
CA ALA A 67 13.24 -17.72 2.68
C ALA A 67 12.64 -18.85 1.82
N LEU A 68 12.51 -18.63 0.52
CA LEU A 68 11.96 -19.62 -0.41
C LEU A 68 12.89 -20.84 -0.64
N SER A 69 14.18 -20.75 -0.30
CA SER A 69 15.08 -21.91 -0.39
C SER A 69 14.95 -22.87 0.79
N HIS A 70 14.29 -22.48 1.87
CA HIS A 70 14.16 -23.31 3.08
C HIS A 70 13.04 -24.33 2.97
N ALA A 71 13.32 -25.57 3.40
CA ALA A 71 12.38 -26.69 3.32
C ALA A 71 11.05 -26.37 4.02
N GLY A 72 11.08 -25.79 5.23
CA GLY A 72 9.84 -25.48 5.96
C GLY A 72 8.93 -24.46 5.25
N VAL A 73 9.49 -23.51 4.49
CA VAL A 73 8.69 -22.56 3.70
C VAL A 73 8.18 -23.25 2.44
N ASN A 74 9.03 -24.03 1.76
CA ASN A 74 8.62 -24.80 0.58
C ASN A 74 7.51 -25.81 0.90
N ASP A 75 7.62 -26.55 1.99
CA ASP A 75 6.62 -27.53 2.42
C ASP A 75 5.25 -26.86 2.66
N LEU A 76 5.24 -25.60 3.13
CA LEU A 76 4.00 -24.84 3.32
C LEU A 76 3.42 -24.30 2.00
N LEU A 77 4.24 -24.01 1.00
CA LEU A 77 3.84 -23.31 -0.22
C LEU A 77 3.81 -24.21 -1.47
N ASP A 78 4.25 -25.47 -1.36
CA ASP A 78 4.35 -26.37 -2.51
C ASP A 78 2.98 -26.60 -3.17
N GLY A 79 2.94 -26.41 -4.49
CA GLY A 79 1.72 -26.49 -5.30
C GLY A 79 0.68 -25.39 -5.03
N LYS A 80 0.98 -24.41 -4.17
CA LYS A 80 0.03 -23.34 -3.79
C LYS A 80 0.25 -22.06 -4.58
N ARG A 81 -0.81 -21.27 -4.67
CA ARG A 81 -0.73 -19.91 -5.21
C ARG A 81 -0.37 -18.95 -4.08
N TYR A 82 0.80 -18.33 -4.17
CA TYR A 82 1.27 -17.36 -3.18
C TYR A 82 1.93 -16.14 -3.82
N GLU A 83 2.11 -15.08 -3.03
CA GLU A 83 2.85 -13.88 -3.42
C GLU A 83 3.62 -13.31 -2.22
N ILE A 84 4.82 -12.79 -2.46
CA ILE A 84 5.58 -12.06 -1.44
C ILE A 84 4.97 -10.66 -1.35
N ILE A 85 4.35 -10.35 -0.22
CA ILE A 85 3.65 -9.09 0.02
C ILE A 85 4.62 -7.99 0.41
N SER A 86 5.58 -8.31 1.28
CA SER A 86 6.55 -7.34 1.75
C SER A 86 7.82 -8.00 2.26
N VAL A 87 8.89 -7.21 2.25
CA VAL A 87 10.12 -7.51 2.98
C VAL A 87 10.35 -6.34 3.93
N GLY A 88 10.39 -6.65 5.22
CA GLY A 88 10.69 -5.68 6.27
C GLY A 88 11.82 -6.17 7.15
N THR A 89 11.94 -5.58 8.32
CA THR A 89 12.89 -6.01 9.35
C THR A 89 12.18 -6.21 10.69
N ARG A 90 12.75 -7.08 11.52
CA ARG A 90 12.29 -7.31 12.89
C ARG A 90 13.48 -7.50 13.81
N PHE A 91 13.43 -6.80 14.94
CA PHE A 91 14.32 -7.04 16.06
C PHE A 91 13.90 -8.32 16.79
N VAL A 92 14.81 -9.29 16.87
CA VAL A 92 14.61 -10.50 17.69
C VAL A 92 15.13 -10.31 19.11
N ASP A 93 16.08 -9.40 19.29
CA ASP A 93 16.56 -8.90 20.58
C ASP A 93 16.93 -7.41 20.45
N ARG A 94 17.62 -6.84 21.45
CA ARG A 94 17.96 -5.41 21.48
C ARG A 94 18.91 -4.97 20.37
N ASP A 95 19.77 -5.86 19.91
CA ASP A 95 20.89 -5.54 19.04
C ASP A 95 20.82 -6.28 17.70
N THR A 96 19.93 -7.27 17.58
CA THR A 96 19.82 -8.14 16.40
C THR A 96 18.54 -7.87 15.64
N GLU A 97 18.71 -7.38 14.41
CA GLU A 97 17.65 -7.11 13.44
C GLU A 97 17.81 -8.05 12.24
N TYR A 98 16.75 -8.78 11.91
CA TYR A 98 16.71 -9.69 10.76
C TYR A 98 15.64 -9.26 9.76
N PRO A 99 15.87 -9.49 8.45
CA PRO A 99 14.82 -9.38 7.45
C PRO A 99 13.65 -10.34 7.75
N VAL A 100 12.43 -9.84 7.51
CA VAL A 100 11.19 -10.63 7.57
C VAL A 100 10.56 -10.61 6.19
N VAL A 101 10.36 -11.78 5.62
CA VAL A 101 9.63 -11.97 4.36
C VAL A 101 8.19 -12.34 4.70
N VAL A 102 7.25 -11.52 4.27
CA VAL A 102 5.82 -11.74 4.44
C VAL A 102 5.26 -12.28 3.14
N ILE A 103 4.72 -13.49 3.18
CA ILE A 103 4.16 -14.20 2.02
C ILE A 103 2.68 -14.44 2.29
N TYR A 104 1.83 -14.11 1.32
CA TYR A 104 0.42 -14.48 1.38
C TYR A 104 0.18 -15.72 0.53
N ASP A 105 -0.42 -16.75 1.13
CA ASP A 105 -0.89 -17.96 0.47
C ASP A 105 -2.39 -17.82 0.18
N TYR A 106 -2.74 -17.64 -1.09
CA TYR A 106 -4.13 -17.48 -1.53
C TYR A 106 -4.89 -18.80 -1.66
N THR A 107 -4.25 -19.93 -1.40
CA THR A 107 -4.90 -21.25 -1.46
C THR A 107 -5.53 -21.58 -0.11
N ASP A 108 -4.78 -21.33 0.97
CA ASP A 108 -5.23 -21.58 2.33
C ASP A 108 -5.66 -20.29 3.05
N ASP A 109 -5.56 -19.13 2.39
CA ASP A 109 -5.89 -17.80 2.93
C ASP A 109 -5.14 -17.44 4.21
N ILE A 110 -3.84 -17.75 4.24
CA ILE A 110 -2.95 -17.51 5.38
C ILE A 110 -1.76 -16.64 4.98
N VAL A 111 -1.19 -15.97 5.98
CA VAL A 111 0.08 -15.29 5.88
C VAL A 111 1.16 -16.17 6.48
N VAL A 112 2.24 -16.36 5.74
CA VAL A 112 3.49 -16.98 6.19
C VAL A 112 4.52 -15.88 6.39
N GLU A 113 5.01 -15.73 7.62
CA GLU A 113 6.12 -14.85 7.92
C GLU A 113 7.38 -15.67 8.18
N ALA A 114 8.42 -15.41 7.39
CA ALA A 114 9.73 -16.04 7.51
C ALA A 114 10.77 -14.99 7.94
N ILE A 115 11.33 -15.15 9.12
CA ILE A 115 12.49 -14.36 9.59
C ILE A 115 13.74 -15.10 9.15
N VAL A 116 14.65 -14.42 8.45
CA VAL A 116 15.83 -15.06 7.85
C VAL A 116 17.14 -14.38 8.26
N ASP A 117 18.17 -15.19 8.48
CA ASP A 117 19.55 -14.74 8.54
C ASP A 117 20.14 -14.90 7.14
N VAL A 118 20.25 -13.78 6.42
CA VAL A 118 20.76 -13.76 5.03
C VAL A 118 22.24 -14.13 4.98
N ALA A 119 23.03 -13.74 5.99
CA ALA A 119 24.46 -14.02 6.02
C ALA A 119 24.74 -15.53 6.19
N GLN A 120 23.94 -16.19 7.03
CA GLN A 120 24.02 -17.63 7.25
C GLN A 120 23.15 -18.44 6.26
N ARG A 121 22.37 -17.75 5.41
CA ARG A 121 21.32 -18.33 4.55
C ARG A 121 20.41 -19.29 5.33
N SER A 122 20.02 -18.90 6.54
CA SER A 122 19.25 -19.74 7.46
C SER A 122 17.89 -19.13 7.81
N LEU A 123 16.94 -19.98 8.18
CA LEU A 123 15.63 -19.58 8.69
C LEU A 123 15.72 -19.45 10.21
N VAL A 124 15.44 -18.26 10.73
CA VAL A 124 15.47 -17.95 12.17
C VAL A 124 14.14 -18.34 12.81
N GLU A 125 13.04 -17.94 12.18
CA GLU A 125 11.68 -18.20 12.66
C GLU A 125 10.72 -18.33 11.47
N LEU A 126 9.76 -19.21 11.61
CA LEU A 126 8.65 -19.38 10.67
C LEU A 126 7.36 -19.40 11.44
N ARG A 127 6.41 -18.56 11.05
CA ARG A 127 5.09 -18.48 11.68
C ARG A 127 4.00 -18.23 10.66
N THR A 128 2.80 -18.67 10.99
CA THR A 128 1.60 -18.40 10.20
C THR A 128 0.61 -17.55 10.98
N THR A 129 -0.16 -16.73 10.27
CA THR A 129 -1.20 -15.88 10.86
C THR A 129 -2.34 -15.66 9.88
N LEU A 130 -3.52 -15.31 10.41
CA LEU A 130 -4.68 -14.91 9.63
C LEU A 130 -4.75 -13.38 9.44
N ASN A 131 -3.87 -12.63 10.11
CA ASN A 131 -3.85 -11.17 10.01
C ASN A 131 -3.37 -10.75 8.62
N GLN A 132 -4.28 -10.24 7.81
CA GLN A 132 -3.98 -9.88 6.43
C GLN A 132 -3.12 -8.61 6.34
N PRO A 133 -2.00 -8.63 5.60
CA PRO A 133 -1.20 -7.42 5.34
C PRO A 133 -1.94 -6.50 4.38
N ALA A 134 -1.52 -5.24 4.35
CA ALA A 134 -2.01 -4.25 3.39
C ALA A 134 -1.90 -4.75 1.95
N VAL A 135 -2.79 -4.25 1.09
CA VAL A 135 -2.80 -4.58 -0.34
C VAL A 135 -1.50 -4.09 -0.99
N THR A 136 -0.87 -4.91 -1.83
CA THR A 136 0.27 -4.45 -2.63
C THR A 136 -0.20 -3.74 -3.89
N ALA A 137 0.68 -2.94 -4.51
CA ALA A 137 0.41 -2.35 -5.82
C ALA A 137 0.14 -3.42 -6.91
N ALA A 138 0.78 -4.59 -6.80
CA ALA A 138 0.56 -5.69 -7.75
C ALA A 138 -0.82 -6.33 -7.57
N GLU A 139 -1.26 -6.48 -6.32
CA GLU A 139 -2.60 -6.96 -5.98
C GLU A 139 -3.69 -5.98 -6.39
N GLU A 140 -3.49 -4.69 -6.11
CA GLU A 140 -4.40 -3.63 -6.54
C GLU A 140 -4.53 -3.63 -8.07
N ALA A 141 -3.40 -3.67 -8.80
CA ALA A 141 -3.42 -3.75 -10.26
C ALA A 141 -4.15 -4.99 -10.78
N ARG A 142 -3.97 -6.15 -10.11
CA ARG A 142 -4.69 -7.39 -10.45
C ARG A 142 -6.19 -7.28 -10.17
N ALA A 143 -6.57 -6.67 -9.05
CA ALA A 143 -7.96 -6.45 -8.69
C ALA A 143 -8.65 -5.51 -9.70
N ILE A 144 -7.99 -4.40 -10.07
CA ILE A 144 -8.48 -3.47 -11.10
C ILE A 144 -8.67 -4.20 -12.44
N GLU A 145 -7.73 -5.08 -12.81
CA GLU A 145 -7.83 -5.86 -14.04
C GLU A 145 -9.01 -6.86 -14.00
N LEU A 146 -9.31 -7.47 -12.85
CA LEU A 146 -10.50 -8.32 -12.70
C LEU A 146 -11.79 -7.52 -12.90
N VAL A 147 -11.88 -6.33 -12.31
CA VAL A 147 -13.02 -5.42 -12.49
C VAL A 147 -13.14 -4.94 -13.94
N ARG A 148 -12.02 -4.61 -14.58
CA ARG A 148 -11.98 -4.22 -15.99
C ARG A 148 -12.51 -5.32 -16.91
N ARG A 149 -12.18 -6.59 -16.61
CA ARG A 149 -12.68 -7.75 -17.38
C ARG A 149 -14.15 -8.04 -17.13
N ASP A 150 -14.66 -7.79 -15.92
CA ASP A 150 -16.09 -7.92 -15.60
C ASP A 150 -16.95 -6.92 -16.41
N GLY A 151 -16.44 -5.69 -16.62
CA GLY A 151 -16.99 -4.74 -17.59
C GLY A 151 -18.24 -3.97 -17.14
N ARG A 152 -18.99 -4.44 -16.12
CA ARG A 152 -20.24 -3.78 -15.67
C ARG A 152 -20.03 -2.32 -15.26
N LEU A 153 -18.91 -1.96 -14.62
CA LEU A 153 -18.63 -0.57 -14.26
C LEU A 153 -18.27 0.29 -15.49
N THR A 154 -17.57 -0.27 -16.47
CA THR A 154 -17.23 0.41 -17.72
C THR A 154 -18.48 0.70 -18.55
N GLU A 155 -19.48 -0.19 -18.54
CA GLU A 155 -20.80 0.04 -19.16
C GLU A 155 -21.53 1.25 -18.55
N HIS A 156 -21.24 1.58 -17.29
CA HIS A 156 -21.73 2.78 -16.60
C HIS A 156 -20.84 4.01 -16.79
N GLY A 157 -19.81 3.95 -17.63
CA GLY A 157 -18.89 5.06 -17.90
C GLY A 157 -17.89 5.33 -16.79
N ILE A 158 -17.68 4.39 -15.87
CA ILE A 158 -16.69 4.51 -14.79
C ILE A 158 -15.30 4.22 -15.33
N ASP A 159 -14.35 5.13 -15.06
CA ASP A 159 -12.93 4.88 -15.30
C ASP A 159 -12.35 4.00 -14.20
N VAL A 160 -12.28 2.70 -14.48
CA VAL A 160 -11.72 1.70 -13.56
C VAL A 160 -10.22 1.89 -13.30
N GLY A 161 -9.50 2.66 -14.15
CA GLY A 161 -8.08 2.96 -13.94
C GLY A 161 -7.80 3.84 -12.72
N THR A 162 -8.82 4.49 -12.18
CA THR A 162 -8.74 5.34 -10.98
C THR A 162 -8.86 4.57 -9.66
N GLY A 163 -9.06 3.25 -9.73
CA GLY A 163 -9.32 2.42 -8.56
C GLY A 163 -8.18 2.47 -7.54
N ALA A 164 -8.53 2.71 -6.28
CA ALA A 164 -7.63 2.55 -5.14
C ALA A 164 -8.23 1.55 -4.15
N GLY A 165 -7.40 0.63 -3.66
CA GLY A 165 -7.83 -0.55 -2.90
C GLY A 165 -7.46 -0.50 -1.42
N LEU A 166 -8.31 -1.10 -0.60
CA LEU A 166 -7.99 -1.48 0.77
C LEU A 166 -8.42 -2.92 1.02
N ILE A 167 -7.72 -3.62 1.91
CA ILE A 167 -8.16 -4.94 2.35
C ILE A 167 -9.42 -4.80 3.20
N VAL A 168 -10.38 -5.68 2.95
CA VAL A 168 -11.59 -5.83 3.75
C VAL A 168 -11.77 -7.29 4.14
N GLU A 169 -12.48 -7.53 5.23
CA GLU A 169 -12.75 -8.88 5.74
C GLU A 169 -14.27 -9.13 5.71
N ASP A 170 -14.65 -10.33 5.28
CA ASP A 170 -16.01 -10.79 5.47
C ASP A 170 -16.18 -11.23 6.93
N VAL A 171 -17.04 -10.51 7.68
CA VAL A 171 -17.29 -10.78 9.10
C VAL A 171 -18.26 -11.96 9.30
N ASN A 172 -18.94 -12.41 8.25
CA ASN A 172 -19.87 -13.52 8.33
C ASN A 172 -19.12 -14.86 8.17
N PHE A 173 -18.90 -15.56 9.28
CA PHE A 173 -18.22 -16.86 9.28
C PHE A 173 -18.96 -17.99 8.55
N HIS A 174 -20.22 -17.77 8.15
CA HIS A 174 -20.96 -18.68 7.28
C HIS A 174 -20.84 -18.35 5.79
N SER A 175 -20.21 -17.22 5.44
CA SER A 175 -19.92 -16.86 4.07
C SER A 175 -18.89 -17.81 3.47
N SER A 176 -19.05 -18.15 2.19
CA SER A 176 -18.02 -18.87 1.44
C SER A 176 -16.76 -18.05 1.19
N ARG A 177 -16.76 -16.76 1.56
CA ARG A 177 -15.62 -15.84 1.45
C ARG A 177 -15.03 -15.46 2.80
N TYR A 178 -15.48 -16.11 3.87
CA TYR A 178 -14.91 -15.87 5.19
C TYR A 178 -13.41 -16.23 5.20
N GLY A 179 -12.58 -15.26 5.60
CA GLY A 179 -11.13 -15.41 5.63
C GLY A 179 -10.41 -15.12 4.30
N HIS A 180 -11.14 -15.01 3.18
CA HIS A 180 -10.53 -14.74 1.88
C HIS A 180 -9.87 -13.35 1.83
N ARG A 181 -8.97 -13.17 0.85
CA ARG A 181 -8.31 -11.90 0.58
C ARG A 181 -9.19 -10.99 -0.27
N LEU A 182 -10.04 -10.19 0.38
CA LEU A 182 -10.93 -9.27 -0.30
C LEU A 182 -10.33 -7.86 -0.40
N VAL A 183 -10.47 -7.23 -1.56
CA VAL A 183 -10.06 -5.85 -1.81
C VAL A 183 -11.27 -5.00 -2.15
N ASP A 184 -11.52 -3.96 -1.38
CA ASP A 184 -12.49 -2.91 -1.69
C ASP A 184 -11.82 -1.83 -2.55
N LEU A 185 -12.14 -1.83 -3.84
CA LEU A 185 -11.72 -0.82 -4.79
C LEU A 185 -12.74 0.30 -4.85
N ARG A 186 -12.28 1.54 -4.70
CA ARG A 186 -13.08 2.75 -4.86
C ARG A 186 -12.64 3.48 -6.12
N PHE A 187 -13.60 3.82 -6.99
CA PHE A 187 -13.37 4.48 -8.27
C PHE A 187 -13.95 5.88 -8.27
N GLY A 188 -13.27 6.82 -8.89
CA GLY A 188 -13.77 8.19 -9.02
C GLY A 188 -12.76 9.11 -9.69
N PRO A 189 -13.23 10.27 -10.19
CA PRO A 189 -12.34 11.32 -10.70
C PRO A 189 -11.32 11.76 -9.65
N ALA A 190 -10.08 12.02 -10.07
CA ALA A 190 -9.00 12.46 -9.17
C ALA A 190 -9.26 13.83 -8.52
N ASP A 191 -10.16 14.63 -9.09
CA ASP A 191 -10.57 15.94 -8.59
C ASP A 191 -11.80 15.87 -7.66
N ARG A 192 -12.22 14.67 -7.25
CA ARG A 192 -13.29 14.45 -6.28
C ARG A 192 -12.81 13.65 -5.09
N ARG A 193 -13.29 13.99 -3.91
CA ARG A 193 -13.06 13.27 -2.66
C ARG A 193 -13.94 12.02 -2.58
N LEU A 194 -15.20 12.12 -3.01
CA LEU A 194 -16.13 10.99 -2.93
C LEU A 194 -16.02 10.08 -4.18
N PRO A 195 -15.86 8.76 -3.98
CA PRO A 195 -15.90 7.82 -5.08
C PRO A 195 -17.30 7.74 -5.69
N THR A 196 -17.34 7.39 -6.98
CA THR A 196 -18.56 7.27 -7.80
C THR A 196 -19.03 5.82 -7.92
N ALA A 197 -18.13 4.87 -7.73
CA ALA A 197 -18.41 3.45 -7.77
C ALA A 197 -17.47 2.68 -6.84
N PHE A 198 -17.81 1.41 -6.60
CA PHE A 198 -16.98 0.47 -5.85
C PHE A 198 -17.02 -0.92 -6.46
N ALA A 199 -16.02 -1.73 -6.10
CA ALA A 199 -16.01 -3.16 -6.33
C ALA A 199 -15.30 -3.88 -5.17
N ILE A 200 -15.89 -4.97 -4.69
CA ILE A 200 -15.24 -5.93 -3.80
C ILE A 200 -14.71 -7.07 -4.66
N VAL A 201 -13.39 -7.22 -4.68
CA VAL A 201 -12.70 -8.25 -5.46
C VAL A 201 -12.14 -9.30 -4.52
N ASP A 202 -12.38 -10.57 -4.82
CA ASP A 202 -11.82 -11.68 -4.09
C ASP A 202 -10.56 -12.17 -4.81
N LEU A 203 -9.39 -11.84 -4.24
CA LEU A 203 -8.10 -12.25 -4.82
C LEU A 203 -7.80 -13.73 -4.58
N SER A 204 -8.51 -14.39 -3.67
CA SER A 204 -8.40 -15.82 -3.37
C SER A 204 -9.20 -16.66 -4.37
N ALA A 205 -10.40 -16.20 -4.72
CA ALA A 205 -11.24 -16.81 -5.76
C ALA A 205 -10.95 -16.31 -7.19
N GLN A 206 -10.20 -15.20 -7.34
CA GLN A 206 -9.95 -14.50 -8.60
C GLN A 206 -11.22 -14.03 -9.31
N ASP A 207 -12.20 -13.54 -8.54
CA ASP A 207 -13.48 -13.04 -9.06
C ASP A 207 -13.88 -11.68 -8.45
N VAL A 208 -14.89 -11.06 -9.06
CA VAL A 208 -15.52 -9.86 -8.52
C VAL A 208 -16.71 -10.30 -7.67
N ALA A 209 -16.61 -10.16 -6.35
CA ALA A 209 -17.64 -10.56 -5.41
C ALA A 209 -18.84 -9.62 -5.44
N GLU A 210 -18.59 -8.31 -5.49
CA GLU A 210 -19.63 -7.28 -5.51
C GLU A 210 -19.16 -6.05 -6.28
N LEU A 211 -20.09 -5.32 -6.90
CA LEU A 211 -19.83 -3.98 -7.41
C LEU A 211 -21.09 -3.14 -7.41
N GLY A 212 -20.92 -1.82 -7.43
CA GLY A 212 -22.05 -0.91 -7.46
C GLY A 212 -21.66 0.54 -7.69
N LEU A 213 -22.68 1.35 -7.98
CA LEU A 213 -22.57 2.79 -8.05
C LEU A 213 -22.86 3.40 -6.68
N ILE A 214 -22.19 4.48 -6.33
CA ILE A 214 -22.37 5.19 -5.06
C ILE A 214 -23.31 6.38 -5.30
N PRO A 215 -24.52 6.38 -4.69
CA PRO A 215 -25.46 7.49 -4.81
C PRO A 215 -24.83 8.77 -4.22
N GLY A 216 -24.59 9.76 -5.07
CA GLY A 216 -23.96 11.04 -4.70
C GLY A 216 -22.54 11.26 -5.25
N GLY A 217 -21.89 10.25 -5.83
CA GLY A 217 -20.60 10.44 -6.51
C GLY A 217 -20.73 10.92 -7.96
N LEU A 218 -21.90 10.77 -8.59
CA LEU A 218 -22.14 11.12 -10.00
C LEU A 218 -22.59 12.58 -10.24
N SER A 219 -22.80 13.37 -9.18
CA SER A 219 -23.29 14.76 -9.25
C SER A 219 -22.20 15.76 -9.56
#